data_AF-A0AAX2EZY1-F1
#
_entry.id   AF-A0AAX2EZY1-F1
#
_cell.length_a   1.000
_cell.length_b   1.000
_cell.length_c   1.000
_cell.angle_alpha   90.00
_cell.angle_beta   90.00
_cell.angle_gamma   90.00
#
_symmetry.space_group_name_H-M   'P 1'
#
loop_
_entity.id
_entity.type
_entity.pdbx_description
1 polymer ?
#
loop_
_entity_poly.entity_id
_entity_poly.type
_entity_poly.pdbx_seq_one_letter_code
_entity_poly.pdbx_strand_id
1 'polypeptide(L)' 'MNNSQPEWDVYLDAMIRIHGVELTDERRAELLLQFRRIAAMAEPLMALPLDDRLEIAGVYKA' A
#
# COMPACT_ATOMS: atom_id res chain seq x y z
N MET A 1 -11.99 -13.39 2.25
CA MET A 1 -11.55 -12.76 0.99
C MET A 1 -10.22 -13.38 0.61
N ASN A 2 -10.04 -13.82 -0.65
CA ASN A 2 -8.76 -14.34 -1.12
C ASN A 2 -7.76 -13.18 -1.17
N ASN A 3 -6.91 -13.04 -0.15
CA ASN A 3 -5.74 -12.17 -0.17
C ASN A 3 -4.65 -12.83 -1.03
N SER A 4 -4.86 -12.86 -2.34
CA SER A 4 -3.74 -13.07 -3.25
C SER A 4 -2.80 -11.88 -3.07
N GLN A 5 -1.54 -12.16 -2.70
CA GLN A 5 -0.50 -11.15 -2.59
C GLN A 5 -0.48 -10.31 -3.89
N PRO A 6 -0.58 -8.97 -3.81
CA PRO A 6 -0.59 -8.14 -5.00
C PRO A 6 0.67 -8.34 -5.82
N GLU A 7 0.54 -8.35 -7.15
CA GLU A 7 1.68 -8.27 -8.05
C GLU A 7 2.27 -6.85 -7.97
N TRP A 8 3.10 -6.62 -6.96
CA TRP A 8 3.62 -5.29 -6.60
C TRP A 8 4.34 -4.58 -7.74
N ASP A 9 4.95 -5.33 -8.67
CA ASP A 9 5.62 -4.76 -9.84
C ASP A 9 4.61 -4.12 -10.81
N VAL A 10 3.53 -4.83 -11.13
CA VAL A 10 2.43 -4.35 -11.98
C VAL A 10 1.70 -3.17 -11.33
N TYR A 11 1.44 -3.27 -10.02
CA TYR A 11 0.84 -2.18 -9.26
C TYR A 11 1.70 -0.92 -9.30
N LEU A 12 3.02 -1.07 -9.10
CA LEU A 12 3.94 0.06 -9.08
C LEU A 12 4.02 0.75 -10.44
N ASP A 13 4.06 0.02 -11.54
CA ASP A 13 4.06 0.59 -12.89
C ASP A 13 2.80 1.40 -13.18
N ALA A 14 1.64 0.89 -12.76
CA ALA A 14 0.38 1.61 -12.89
C ALA A 14 0.40 2.92 -12.08
N MET A 15 0.88 2.88 -10.83
CA MET A 15 0.94 4.05 -9.96
C MET A 15 1.92 5.11 -10.45
N ILE A 16 3.11 4.71 -10.89
CA ILE A 16 4.11 5.64 -11.48
C ILE A 16 3.48 6.39 -12.66
N ARG A 17 2.76 5.68 -13.54
CA ARG A 17 2.08 6.28 -14.69
C ARG A 17 0.94 7.22 -14.29
N ILE A 18 0.07 6.79 -13.38
CA ILE A 18 -1.09 7.58 -12.93
C ILE A 18 -0.64 8.87 -12.24
N HIS A 19 0.42 8.79 -11.43
CA HIS A 19 0.94 9.94 -10.70
C HIS A 19 1.92 10.81 -11.51
N GLY A 20 2.28 10.40 -12.72
CA GLY A 20 3.21 11.14 -13.59
C GLY A 20 4.60 11.29 -12.98
N VAL A 21 5.06 10.28 -12.23
CA VAL A 21 6.38 10.28 -11.59
C VAL A 21 7.42 9.70 -12.55
N GLU A 22 8.57 10.35 -12.69
CA GLU A 22 9.71 9.79 -13.43
C GLU A 22 10.71 9.16 -12.46
N LEU A 23 11.06 7.90 -12.69
CA LEU A 23 12.04 7.14 -11.90
C LEU A 23 13.04 6.47 -12.83
N THR A 24 14.29 6.41 -12.40
CA THR A 24 15.28 5.52 -13.01
C THR A 24 14.98 4.07 -12.61
N ASP A 25 15.55 3.12 -13.35
CA ASP A 25 15.37 1.70 -13.06
C ASP A 25 15.87 1.33 -11.65
N GLU A 26 16.97 1.93 -11.19
CA GLU A 26 17.50 1.71 -9.84
C GLU A 26 16.52 2.21 -8.77
N ARG A 27 15.91 3.38 -8.98
CA ARG A 27 14.92 3.94 -8.05
C ARG A 27 13.63 3.14 -8.06
N ARG A 28 13.20 2.64 -9.22
CA ARG A 28 12.04 1.75 -9.35
C ARG A 28 12.28 0.45 -8.59
N ALA A 29 13.46 -0.15 -8.72
CA ALA A 29 13.82 -1.39 -8.01
C ALA A 29 13.83 -1.19 -6.49
N GLU A 30 14.41 -0.09 -6.00
CA GLU A 30 14.40 0.22 -4.58
C GLU A 30 12.98 0.49 -4.06
N LEU A 31 12.17 1.23 -4.82
CA LEU A 31 10.77 1.50 -4.46
C LEU A 31 9.96 0.21 -4.34
N LEU A 32 10.14 -0.74 -5.28
CA LEU A 32 9.51 -2.06 -5.21
C LEU A 32 9.90 -2.82 -3.94
N LEU A 33 11.17 -2.77 -3.53
CA LEU A 33 11.63 -3.37 -2.27
C LEU A 33 10.91 -2.75 -1.07
N GLN A 34 10.79 -1.43 -1.03
CA GLN A 34 10.13 -0.73 0.08
C GLN A 34 8.62 -1.03 0.13
N PHE A 35 7.94 -1.10 -1.01
CA PHE A 35 6.54 -1.50 -1.07
C PHE A 35 6.31 -2.90 -0.48
N ARG A 36 7.17 -3.87 -0.80
CA ARG A 36 7.10 -5.22 -0.22
C ARG A 36 7.30 -5.21 1.30
N ARG A 37 8.22 -4.39 1.81
CA ARG A 37 8.43 -4.24 3.26
C ARG A 37 7.23 -3.61 3.95
N ILE A 38 6.64 -2.55 3.36
CA ILE A 38 5.42 -1.92 3.87
C ILE A 38 4.26 -2.91 3.86
N ALA A 39 4.11 -3.70 2.80
CA ALA A 39 3.08 -4.74 2.72
C ALA A 39 3.22 -5.77 3.86
N ALA A 40 4.45 -6.22 4.15
CA ALA A 40 4.70 -7.11 5.29
C ALA A 40 4.39 -6.45 6.64
N MET A 41 4.70 -5.16 6.81
CA MET A 41 4.33 -4.42 8.02
C MET A 41 2.82 -4.17 8.15
N ALA A 42 2.12 -4.06 7.02
CA ALA A 42 0.67 -3.84 6.97
C ALA A 42 -0.13 -5.14 7.14
N GLU A 43 0.44 -6.30 6.79
CA GLU A 43 -0.20 -7.61 6.94
C GLU A 43 -0.85 -7.84 8.32
N PRO A 44 -0.17 -7.60 9.47
CA PRO A 44 -0.80 -7.75 10.78
C PRO A 44 -1.93 -6.74 11.02
N LEU A 45 -1.87 -5.55 10.44
CA LEU A 45 -2.95 -4.55 10.56
C LEU A 45 -4.18 -4.97 9.74
N MET A 46 -3.97 -5.52 8.54
CA MET A 46 -5.05 -6.03 7.69
C MET A 46 -5.71 -7.29 8.25
N ALA A 47 -5.00 -8.06 9.08
CA ALA A 47 -5.54 -9.23 9.77
C ALA A 47 -6.40 -8.86 11.01
N LEU A 48 -6.32 -7.62 11.49
CA LEU A 48 -7.11 -7.16 12.64
C LEU A 48 -8.59 -7.01 12.22
N PRO A 49 -9.54 -7.64 12.92
CA PRO A 49 -10.96 -7.44 12.62
C PRO A 49 -11.35 -5.99 12.96
N LEU A 50 -11.90 -5.29 11.98
CA LEU A 50 -12.48 -3.97 12.16
C LEU A 50 -14.00 -4.12 12.35
N ASP A 51 -14.54 -3.51 13.40
CA ASP A 51 -15.99 -3.37 13.58
C ASP A 51 -16.51 -2.27 12.65
N ASP A 52 -17.72 -2.41 12.11
CA ASP A 52 -18.39 -1.40 11.27
C ASP A 52 -18.54 -0.04 11.98
N ARG A 53 -18.44 -0.03 13.31
CA ARG A 53 -18.57 1.16 14.16
C ARG A 53 -17.22 1.72 14.63
N LEU A 54 -16.09 1.25 14.10
CA LEU A 54 -14.79 1.74 14.52
C LEU A 54 -14.61 3.21 14.08
N GLU A 55 -14.62 4.13 15.03
CA GLU A 55 -14.28 5.52 14.76
C GLU A 55 -12.80 5.63 14.36
N ILE A 56 -12.53 6.37 13.29
CA ILE A 56 -11.17 6.78 12.94
C ILE A 56 -10.61 7.71 14.01
N ALA A 57 -9.32 7.55 14.32
CA ALA A 57 -8.64 8.44 15.25
C ALA A 57 -8.68 9.89 14.72
N GLY A 58 -9.42 10.77 15.41
CA GLY A 58 -9.51 12.19 15.07
C GLY A 58 -10.78 12.58 14.29
N VAL A 59 -11.96 12.29 14.85
CA VAL A 59 -13.22 12.83 14.33
C VAL A 59 -13.17 14.36 14.36
N TYR A 60 -13.22 14.99 13.18
CA TYR A 60 -13.34 16.44 13.05
C TYR A 60 -14.62 16.90 13.76
N LYS A 61 -14.48 17.82 14.71
CA LYS A 61 -15.60 18.50 15.35
C LYS A 61 -15.67 19.91 14.78
N ALA A 62 -16.73 20.16 14.00
CA ALA A 62 -17.07 21.48 13.47
C ALA A 62 -17.54 22.43 14.57
#